data_AF-A0A3N2HL39-F1
#
_entry.id   AF-A0A3N2HL39-F1
#
_cell.length_a   1.000
_cell.length_b   1.000
_cell.length_c   1.000
_cell.angle_alpha   90.00
_cell.angle_beta   90.00
_cell.angle_gamma   90.00
#
_symmetry.space_group_name_H-M   'P 1'
#
loop_
_entity.id
_entity.type
_entity.pdbx_description
1 polymer ?
#
loop_
_entity_poly.entity_id
_entity_poly.type
_entity_poly.pdbx_seq_one_letter_code
_entity_poly.pdbx_strand_id
1 'polypeptide(L)'
;MSSTHDVFLEGPHDESRRLVERTLVEHGFTLSLASDGSTRATRGTLASTLALRAFAGRAQLLTVAVQWFVDDRGRLVARIVHEPALSVLGGPVGVVRAQRAVGEVVRALETVALRRGAP
;
A
#
# COMPACT_ATOMS: atom_id res chain seq x y z
N MET A 1 -1.68 14.85 5.83
CA MET A 1 -0.49 14.91 4.96
C MET A 1 -0.46 13.64 4.14
N SER A 2 -0.21 13.75 2.83
CA SER A 2 0.10 12.59 1.99
C SER A 2 1.39 11.93 2.50
N SER A 3 1.45 10.60 2.48
CA SER A 3 2.63 9.84 2.88
C SER A 3 3.14 9.01 1.70
N THR A 4 4.45 9.07 1.47
CA THR A 4 5.14 8.37 0.39
C THR A 4 6.23 7.48 0.97
N HIS A 5 6.27 6.22 0.55
CA HIS A 5 7.27 5.24 0.99
C HIS A 5 7.85 4.49 -0.20
N ASP A 6 9.18 4.45 -0.31
CA ASP A 6 9.87 3.76 -1.40
C ASP A 6 10.42 2.42 -0.92
N VAL A 7 10.02 1.34 -1.58
CA VAL A 7 10.54 -0.02 -1.32
C VAL A 7 11.39 -0.44 -2.51
N PHE A 8 12.68 -0.69 -2.25
CA PHE A 8 13.65 -1.11 -3.26
C PHE A 8 13.70 -2.65 -3.30
N LEU A 9 13.52 -3.23 -4.48
CA LEU A 9 13.49 -4.67 -4.68
C LEU A 9 14.63 -5.12 -5.59
N GLU A 10 15.38 -6.11 -5.12
CA GLU A 10 16.42 -6.78 -5.90
C GLU A 10 15.84 -7.94 -6.73
N GLY A 11 16.54 -8.30 -7.80
CA GLY A 11 16.16 -9.39 -8.71
C GLY A 11 15.22 -8.98 -9.86
N PRO A 12 14.64 -9.97 -10.59
CA PRO A 12 13.83 -9.72 -11.77
C PRO A 12 12.60 -8.84 -11.49
N HIS A 13 12.39 -7.81 -12.30
CA HIS A 13 11.33 -6.81 -12.07
C HIS A 13 9.93 -7.42 -12.02
N ASP A 14 9.60 -8.34 -12.94
CA ASP A 14 8.27 -8.98 -12.97
C ASP A 14 8.00 -9.80 -11.71
N GLU A 15 9.00 -10.49 -11.18
CA GLU A 15 8.86 -11.27 -9.95
C GLU A 15 8.74 -10.37 -8.72
N SER A 16 9.47 -9.25 -8.71
CA SER A 16 9.40 -8.25 -7.65
C SER A 16 8.05 -7.54 -7.63
N ARG A 17 7.51 -7.21 -8.81
CA ARG A 17 6.16 -6.65 -8.94
C ARG A 17 5.11 -7.63 -8.41
N ARG A 18 5.12 -8.88 -8.86
CA ARG A 18 4.17 -9.92 -8.40
C ARG A 18 4.25 -10.15 -6.89
N LEU A 19 5.43 -10.02 -6.30
CA LEU A 19 5.64 -10.19 -4.86
C LEU A 19 5.01 -9.05 -4.06
N VAL A 20 5.21 -7.80 -4.50
CA VAL A 20 4.56 -6.63 -3.91
C VAL A 20 3.04 -6.75 -4.03
N GLU A 21 2.53 -7.08 -5.22
CA GLU A 21 1.10 -7.27 -5.47
C GLU A 21 0.50 -8.38 -4.59
N ARG A 22 1.19 -9.53 -4.47
CA ARG A 22 0.76 -10.61 -3.57
C ARG A 22 0.69 -10.17 -2.11
N THR A 23 1.71 -9.45 -1.64
CA THR A 23 1.78 -8.96 -0.25
C THR A 23 0.60 -8.04 0.05
N LEU A 24 0.24 -7.17 -0.90
CA LEU A 24 -0.94 -6.31 -0.78
C LEU A 24 -2.25 -7.12 -0.74
N VAL A 25 -2.39 -8.13 -1.59
CA VAL A 25 -3.56 -9.02 -1.58
C VAL A 25 -3.68 -9.77 -0.24
N GLU A 26 -2.58 -10.28 0.32
CA GLU A 26 -2.53 -10.91 1.64
C GLU A 26 -2.93 -9.94 2.77
N HIS A 27 -2.72 -8.64 2.57
CA HIS A 27 -3.16 -7.57 3.49
C HIS A 27 -4.60 -7.10 3.24
N GLY A 28 -5.34 -7.80 2.37
CA GLY A 28 -6.76 -7.58 2.10
C GLY A 28 -7.05 -6.50 1.07
N PHE A 29 -6.05 -6.09 0.27
CA PHE A 29 -6.28 -5.17 -0.83
C PHE A 29 -6.75 -5.89 -2.08
N THR A 30 -7.70 -5.26 -2.76
CA THR A 30 -8.02 -5.52 -4.17
C THR A 30 -7.18 -4.59 -5.03
N LEU A 31 -6.60 -5.13 -6.09
CA LEU A 31 -5.71 -4.39 -6.99
C LEU A 31 -6.42 -4.05 -8.29
N SER A 32 -6.13 -2.88 -8.83
CA SER A 32 -6.58 -2.44 -10.15
C SER A 32 -5.46 -1.66 -10.83
N LEU A 33 -5.29 -1.84 -12.14
CA LEU A 33 -4.34 -1.05 -12.91
C LEU A 33 -4.95 0.34 -13.16
N ALA A 34 -4.20 1.39 -12.83
CA ALA A 34 -4.57 2.76 -13.16
C ALA A 34 -4.07 3.13 -14.56
N SER A 35 -4.69 4.15 -15.15
CA SER A 35 -4.37 4.63 -16.51
C SER A 35 -2.96 5.19 -16.65
N ASP A 36 -2.32 5.57 -15.55
CA ASP A 36 -0.94 6.05 -15.47
C ASP A 36 0.09 4.91 -15.31
N GLY A 37 -0.36 3.65 -15.36
CA GLY A 37 0.49 2.47 -15.17
C GLY A 37 0.78 2.12 -13.70
N SER A 38 0.30 2.92 -12.75
CA SER A 38 0.37 2.59 -11.32
C SER A 38 -0.61 1.47 -10.96
N THR A 39 -0.32 0.77 -9.87
CA THR A 39 -1.27 -0.20 -9.30
C THR A 39 -2.04 0.49 -8.17
N ARG A 40 -3.36 0.65 -8.33
CA ARG A 40 -4.24 1.12 -7.27
C ARG A 40 -4.64 -0.07 -6.40
N ALA A 41 -4.31 0.00 -5.12
CA ALA A 41 -4.69 -0.98 -4.12
C ALA A 41 -5.75 -0.39 -3.19
N THR A 42 -6.91 -1.03 -3.09
CA THR A 42 -8.00 -0.61 -2.21
C THR A 42 -8.42 -1.75 -1.29
N ARG A 43 -8.59 -1.48 -0.01
CA ARG A 43 -9.20 -2.42 0.96
C ARG A 43 -10.36 -1.76 1.68
N GLY A 44 -11.31 -2.56 2.16
CA GLY A 44 -12.52 -2.09 2.82
C GLY A 44 -13.46 -1.33 1.87
N THR A 45 -14.57 -0.84 2.40
CA THR A 45 -15.54 -0.03 1.64
C THR A 45 -15.96 1.20 2.46
N LEU A 46 -16.45 2.25 1.79
CA LEU A 46 -17.05 3.41 2.48
C LEU A 46 -18.19 2.95 3.40
N ALA A 47 -19.03 2.04 2.91
CA ALA A 47 -20.17 1.50 3.64
C ALA A 47 -19.74 0.76 4.92
N SER A 48 -18.77 -0.16 4.83
CA SER A 48 -18.25 -0.89 5.99
C SER A 48 -17.52 0.03 6.97
N THR A 49 -16.84 1.06 6.48
CA THR A 49 -16.16 2.06 7.34
C THR A 49 -17.17 2.87 8.13
N LEU A 50 -18.25 3.32 7.48
CA LEU A 50 -19.30 4.10 8.12
C LEU A 50 -20.12 3.26 9.10
N ALA A 51 -20.45 2.01 8.74
CA ALA A 51 -21.21 1.11 9.58
C ALA A 51 -20.43 0.73 10.86
N LEU A 52 -19.13 0.45 10.73
CA LEU A 52 -18.31 -0.03 11.83
C LEU A 52 -17.61 1.10 12.60
N ARG A 53 -17.53 2.32 12.04
CA ARG A 53 -16.87 3.51 12.62
C ARG A 53 -15.52 3.14 13.28
N ALA A 54 -15.46 3.24 14.60
CA ALA A 54 -14.29 2.98 15.42
C ALA A 54 -13.89 1.48 15.49
N PHE A 55 -14.65 0.56 14.93
CA PHE A 55 -14.34 -0.88 14.89
C PHE A 55 -14.03 -1.40 13.49
N ALA A 56 -13.90 -0.53 12.49
CA ALA A 56 -13.76 -0.94 11.10
C ALA A 56 -12.51 -1.80 10.81
N GLY A 57 -11.40 -1.64 11.53
CA GLY A 57 -10.21 -2.47 11.35
C GLY A 57 -9.78 -2.58 9.88
N ARG A 58 -9.71 -3.81 9.35
CA ARG A 58 -9.41 -4.10 7.93
C ARG A 58 -10.55 -3.76 6.96
N ALA A 59 -11.78 -3.60 7.46
CA ALA A 59 -12.92 -3.13 6.69
C ALA A 59 -12.96 -1.60 6.56
N GLN A 60 -12.00 -0.87 7.16
CA GLN A 60 -11.79 0.55 6.89
C GLN A 60 -11.32 0.74 5.45
N LEU A 61 -11.96 1.67 4.74
CA LEU A 61 -11.56 2.10 3.41
C LEU A 61 -10.16 2.69 3.49
N LEU A 62 -9.26 2.07 2.74
CA LEU A 62 -7.91 2.55 2.54
C LEU A 62 -7.55 2.32 1.08
N THR A 63 -7.12 3.39 0.42
CA THR A 63 -6.65 3.36 -0.96
C THR A 63 -5.21 3.85 -0.97
N VAL A 64 -4.33 3.08 -1.58
CA VAL A 64 -2.95 3.46 -1.84
C VAL A 64 -2.65 3.27 -3.33
N ALA A 65 -1.82 4.13 -3.89
CA ALA A 65 -1.26 3.95 -5.22
C ALA A 65 0.15 3.38 -5.08
N VAL A 66 0.48 2.40 -5.91
CA VAL A 66 1.83 1.86 -6.06
C VAL A 66 2.36 2.30 -7.40
N GLN A 67 3.29 3.25 -7.38
CA GLN A 67 3.98 3.73 -8.55
C GLN A 67 5.26 2.91 -8.73
N TRP A 68 5.55 2.53 -9.97
CA TRP A 68 6.66 1.64 -10.30
C TRP A 68 7.77 2.44 -10.99
N PHE A 69 8.98 2.33 -10.47
CA PHE A 69 10.18 2.97 -11.04
C PHE A 69 11.33 1.98 -11.10
N VAL A 70 12.40 2.37 -11.79
CA VAL A 70 13.69 1.68 -11.76
C VAL A 70 14.73 2.68 -11.28
N ASP A 71 15.54 2.31 -10.28
CA ASP A 71 16.60 3.18 -9.77
C ASP A 71 17.85 3.17 -10.68
N ASP A 72 18.84 3.98 -10.32
CA ASP A 72 20.13 4.09 -11.01
C ASP A 72 20.95 2.78 -11.01
N ARG A 73 20.62 1.84 -10.11
CA ARG A 73 21.24 0.52 -10.00
C ARG A 73 20.45 -0.57 -10.72
N GLY A 74 19.39 -0.21 -11.43
CA GLY A 74 18.53 -1.16 -12.15
C GLY A 74 17.58 -1.96 -11.24
N ARG A 75 17.39 -1.55 -9.98
CA ARG A 75 16.45 -2.19 -9.04
C ARG A 75 15.05 -1.67 -9.26
N LEU A 76 14.05 -2.53 -9.08
CA LEU A 76 12.66 -2.10 -9.11
C LEU A 76 12.36 -1.32 -7.82
N VAL A 77 11.72 -0.16 -7.96
CA VAL A 77 11.25 0.64 -6.83
C VAL A 77 9.73 0.67 -6.85
N ALA A 78 9.12 0.18 -5.76
CA ALA A 78 7.71 0.31 -5.51
C ALA A 78 7.48 1.50 -4.57
N ARG A 79 6.98 2.61 -5.12
CA ARG A 79 6.63 3.81 -4.37
C ARG A 79 5.17 3.75 -3.95
N ILE A 80 4.93 3.62 -2.66
CA ILE A 80 3.59 3.61 -2.07
C ILE A 80 3.19 5.04 -1.73
N VAL A 81 2.18 5.54 -2.42
CA VAL A 81 1.59 6.86 -2.19
C VAL A 81 0.24 6.65 -1.52
N HIS A 82 0.10 7.16 -0.30
CA HIS A 82 -1.18 7.26 0.38
C HIS A 82 -1.56 8.71 0.50
N GLU A 83 -2.55 9.11 -0.29
CA GLU A 83 -3.19 10.40 -0.18
C GLU A 83 -4.46 10.23 0.67
N PRO A 84 -4.47 10.71 1.92
CA PRO A 84 -5.67 10.63 2.72
C PRO A 84 -6.75 11.48 2.05
N ALA A 85 -7.81 10.85 1.54
CA ALA A 85 -8.95 11.56 1.01
C ALA A 85 -9.46 12.55 2.08
N LEU A 86 -9.80 13.78 1.65
CA LEU A 86 -10.25 14.91 2.48
C LEU A 86 -11.43 14.59 3.42
N SER A 87 -12.07 13.42 3.26
CA SER A 87 -13.19 12.93 4.05
C SER A 87 -12.86 11.63 4.78
N VAL A 88 -11.73 11.54 5.50
CA VAL A 88 -11.47 10.36 6.35
C VAL A 88 -12.63 10.24 7.34
N LEU A 89 -13.44 9.19 7.16
CA LEU A 89 -14.75 8.91 7.76
C LEU A 89 -14.73 8.67 9.29
N GLY A 90 -13.94 9.45 10.04
CA GLY A 90 -13.76 9.33 11.48
C GLY A 90 -12.90 10.42 12.11
N GLY A 91 -12.66 11.55 11.42
CA GLY A 91 -11.86 12.66 11.94
C GLY A 91 -10.39 12.26 12.21
N PRO A 92 -9.70 12.90 13.17
CA PRO A 92 -8.29 12.63 13.46
C PRO A 92 -7.97 11.16 13.77
N VAL A 93 -8.90 10.43 14.41
CA VAL A 93 -8.76 9.00 14.74
C VAL A 93 -8.68 8.15 13.48
N GLY A 94 -9.52 8.45 12.48
CA GLY A 94 -9.51 7.75 11.20
C GLY A 94 -8.19 7.96 10.44
N VAL A 95 -7.61 9.16 10.53
CA VAL A 95 -6.31 9.49 9.92
C VAL A 95 -5.19 8.67 10.55
N VAL A 96 -5.12 8.63 11.88
CA VAL A 96 -4.08 7.86 12.60
C VAL A 96 -4.16 6.37 12.26
N ARG A 97 -5.37 5.82 12.12
CA ARG A 97 -5.56 4.40 11.75
C ARG A 97 -5.16 4.10 10.32
N ALA A 98 -5.50 4.99 9.38
CA ALA A 98 -5.04 4.86 8.00
C ALA A 98 -3.50 4.89 7.95
N GLN A 99 -2.86 5.80 8.69
CA GLN A 99 -1.40 5.86 8.79
C GLN A 99 -0.78 4.59 9.39
N ARG A 100 -1.37 4.05 10.47
CA ARG A 100 -0.90 2.77 11.05
C ARG A 100 -1.02 1.62 10.05
N ALA A 101 -2.16 1.52 9.37
CA ALA A 101 -2.39 0.51 8.36
C ALA A 101 -1.42 0.59 7.18
N VAL A 102 -1.12 1.81 6.71
CA VAL A 102 -0.10 2.04 5.67
C VAL A 102 1.26 1.62 6.19
N GLY A 103 1.62 2.01 7.42
CA GLY A 103 2.89 1.61 8.04
C GLY A 103 3.05 0.09 8.22
N GLU A 104 1.98 -0.63 8.56
CA GLU A 104 1.99 -2.09 8.63
C GLU A 104 2.31 -2.73 7.27
N VAL A 105 1.65 -2.26 6.21
CA VAL A 105 1.85 -2.76 4.84
C VAL A 105 3.25 -2.43 4.34
N VAL A 106 3.74 -1.21 4.58
CA VAL A 106 5.10 -0.79 4.22
C VAL A 106 6.13 -1.68 4.89
N ARG A 107 6.00 -1.94 6.20
CA ARG A 107 6.93 -2.83 6.93
C ARG A 107 6.90 -4.26 6.41
N ALA A 108 5.72 -4.76 6.03
CA ALA A 108 5.61 -6.09 5.43
C ALA A 108 6.36 -6.15 4.09
N LEU A 109 6.20 -5.13 3.24
CA LEU A 109 6.90 -5.02 1.96
C LEU A 109 8.41 -4.85 2.14
N GLU A 110 8.86 -4.04 3.09
CA GLU A 110 10.28 -3.91 3.45
C GLU A 110 10.86 -5.24 3.93
N THR A 111 10.14 -5.98 4.77
CA THR A 111 10.56 -7.31 5.25
C THR A 111 10.72 -8.29 4.08
N VAL A 112 9.79 -8.25 3.14
CA VAL A 112 9.80 -9.09 1.94
C VAL A 112 10.94 -8.70 0.99
N ALA A 113 11.22 -7.40 0.84
CA ALA A 113 12.35 -6.90 0.07
C ALA A 113 13.70 -7.29 0.70
N LEU A 114 13.84 -7.16 2.02
CA LEU A 114 15.04 -7.57 2.76
C LEU A 114 15.34 -9.06 2.60
N ARG A 115 14.32 -9.92 2.63
CA ARG A 115 14.48 -11.37 2.40
C ARG A 115 14.95 -11.69 0.99
N ARG A 116 14.70 -10.80 0.02
CA ARG A 116 15.17 -10.94 -1.37
C ARG A 116 16.60 -10.44 -1.58
N GLY A 117 17.01 -9.42 -0.83
CA GLY A 117 18.39 -8.92 -0.82
C GLY A 117 19.31 -9.61 0.19
N ALA A 118 18.83 -10.66 0.87
CA ALA A 118 19.69 -11.51 1.68
C ALA A 118 20.60 -12.32 0.74
N PRO A 119 21.92 -12.37 1.01
CA PRO A 119 22.89 -13.04 0.15
C PRO A 119 22.65 -14.54 0.01
#